data_AF-A0AAI9PLK6-F1
#
_entry.id   AF-A0AAI9PLK6-F1
#
_cell.length_a   1.000
_cell.length_b   1.000
_cell.length_c   1.000
_cell.angle_alpha   90.00
_cell.angle_beta   90.00
_cell.angle_gamma   90.00
#
_symmetry.space_group_name_H-M   'P 1'
#
loop_
_entity.id
_entity.type
_entity.pdbx_description
1 polymer ?
#
loop_
_entity_poly.entity_id
_entity_poly.type
_entity_poly.pdbx_seq_one_letter_code
_entity_poly.pdbx_strand_id
1 'polypeptide(L)'
;MVKLADIAVTHERTFSFHCGACGKCCNSSPLLTMAELFRHQDRFIGCLSLRRVRPSHPEARKLAAMLGHVLPGGDSLMLAIQGVDYPSLAACPALGNDNLCTIHATRPTTCAVVPLDAWTPDALQSAVLASRRNGAAYIGADCISEGMRDGYQELVRHGRITSSAYAAALAQRRAAEAAEKAEWGNAVFRLLLPELLAAPGGIAALPVEGYRTLALAPVLAVIAAGSEPDRLRCLAFIDAQAALIRRHVAAAIARKQPADRTVTAMLRGFEAALLSLAARLRDGQAVTMAT
;
A
#
# COMPACT_ATOMS: atom_id res chain seq x y z
N MET A 1 17.51 -11.85 -0.85
CA MET A 1 17.66 -12.75 0.32
C MET A 1 18.86 -12.29 1.12
N VAL A 2 18.64 -11.77 2.33
CA VAL A 2 19.72 -11.39 3.26
C VAL A 2 20.26 -12.68 3.91
N LYS A 3 21.58 -12.92 3.92
CA LYS A 3 22.16 -14.14 4.51
C LYS A 3 22.14 -14.05 6.05
N LEU A 4 22.07 -15.18 6.75
CA LEU A 4 22.05 -15.22 8.23
C LEU A 4 23.24 -14.48 8.88
N ALA A 5 24.41 -14.45 8.25
CA ALA A 5 25.56 -13.68 8.73
C ALA A 5 25.35 -12.16 8.67
N ASP A 6 24.54 -11.66 7.72
CA ASP A 6 24.20 -10.24 7.60
C ASP A 6 23.17 -9.81 8.65
N ILE A 7 22.40 -10.76 9.22
CA ILE A 7 21.40 -10.50 10.26
C ILE A 7 22.06 -10.14 11.60
N ALA A 8 23.14 -10.83 11.98
CA ALA A 8 23.89 -10.53 13.20
C ALA A 8 24.57 -9.14 13.15
N VAL A 9 25.14 -8.77 12.00
CA VAL A 9 25.83 -7.48 11.79
C VAL A 9 24.87 -6.29 11.66
N THR A 10 23.61 -6.53 11.27
CA THR A 10 22.59 -5.48 11.18
C THR A 10 21.91 -5.19 12.52
N HIS A 11 21.94 -6.15 13.45
CA HIS A 11 21.35 -5.99 14.78
C HIS A 11 22.06 -4.96 15.66
N GLU A 12 23.32 -4.61 15.39
CA GLU A 12 24.09 -3.66 16.22
C GLU A 12 24.01 -2.21 15.74
N ARG A 13 23.35 -1.94 14.60
CA ARG A 13 23.39 -0.61 13.98
C ARG A 13 22.43 0.36 14.63
N THR A 14 22.85 1.62 14.68
CA THR A 14 22.03 2.76 15.08
C THR A 14 21.70 3.59 13.85
N PHE A 15 20.48 4.08 13.74
CA PHE A 15 20.03 4.96 12.68
C PHE A 15 19.24 6.13 13.25
N SER A 16 19.46 7.31 12.67
CA SER A 16 18.69 8.52 12.94
C SER A 16 17.96 8.98 11.67
N PHE A 17 16.82 9.66 11.86
CA PHE A 17 15.94 10.05 10.76
C PHE A 17 15.35 11.46 10.93
N HIS A 18 15.16 12.16 9.81
CA HIS A 18 14.41 13.40 9.74
C HIS A 18 13.64 13.48 8.42
N CYS A 19 12.30 13.61 8.48
CA CYS A 19 11.49 13.92 7.30
C CYS A 19 11.38 15.43 7.14
N GLY A 20 12.05 15.99 6.12
CA GLY A 20 11.92 17.40 5.75
C GLY A 20 10.70 17.72 4.87
N ALA A 21 9.78 16.75 4.66
CA ALA A 21 8.63 16.86 3.76
C ALA A 21 8.97 17.34 2.33
N CYS A 22 10.21 17.10 1.88
CA CYS A 22 10.78 17.65 0.63
C CYS A 22 10.30 16.97 -0.66
N GLY A 23 9.40 15.99 -0.57
CA GLY A 23 8.84 15.27 -1.71
C GLY A 23 9.77 14.26 -2.40
N LYS A 24 11.08 14.27 -2.13
CA LYS A 24 12.06 13.41 -2.83
C LYS A 24 11.79 11.91 -2.71
N CYS A 25 11.32 11.44 -1.56
CA CYS A 25 10.92 10.03 -1.36
C CYS A 25 9.43 9.78 -1.66
N CYS A 26 8.66 10.81 -2.02
CA CYS A 26 7.25 10.72 -2.37
C CYS A 26 7.08 10.52 -3.89
N ASN A 27 7.75 9.52 -4.44
CA ASN A 27 7.82 9.25 -5.89
C ASN A 27 6.72 8.29 -6.40
N SER A 28 5.82 7.87 -5.52
CA SER A 28 4.71 6.97 -5.85
C SER A 28 3.54 7.18 -4.90
N SER A 29 2.36 6.76 -5.34
CA SER A 29 1.18 6.74 -4.51
C SER A 29 1.31 5.71 -3.37
N PRO A 30 0.83 6.04 -2.15
CA PRO A 30 1.03 5.19 -0.98
C PRO A 30 0.09 3.98 -0.98
N LEU A 31 0.39 3.03 -0.09
CA LEU A 31 -0.62 2.12 0.44
C LEU A 31 -1.56 2.87 1.39
N LEU A 32 -2.84 2.60 1.30
CA LEU A 32 -3.89 3.23 2.10
C LEU A 32 -4.71 2.17 2.85
N THR A 33 -5.38 2.57 3.91
CA THR A 33 -6.58 1.90 4.43
C THR A 33 -7.80 2.36 3.63
N MET A 34 -8.93 1.65 3.74
CA MET A 34 -10.15 2.09 3.07
C MET A 34 -10.64 3.43 3.61
N ALA A 35 -10.56 3.64 4.92
CA ALA A 35 -10.91 4.91 5.54
C ALA A 35 -10.05 6.09 5.04
N GLU A 36 -8.75 5.87 4.84
CA GLU A 36 -7.85 6.89 4.26
C GLU A 36 -8.15 7.14 2.79
N LEU A 37 -8.44 6.11 2.01
CA LEU A 37 -8.81 6.25 0.61
C LEU A 37 -10.15 6.98 0.45
N PHE A 38 -11.13 6.69 1.31
CA PHE A 38 -12.38 7.45 1.39
C PHE A 38 -12.15 8.93 1.70
N ARG A 39 -11.25 9.24 2.65
CA ARG A 39 -10.90 10.64 2.99
C ARG A 39 -10.23 11.36 1.82
N HIS A 40 -9.41 10.65 1.05
CA HIS A 40 -8.61 11.21 -0.04
C HIS A 40 -9.12 10.78 -1.44
N GLN A 41 -10.41 10.52 -1.57
CA GLN A 41 -11.03 9.91 -2.76
C GLN A 41 -10.89 10.76 -4.04
N ASP A 42 -10.68 12.07 -3.90
CA ASP A 42 -10.49 12.98 -5.04
C ASP A 42 -9.01 13.16 -5.42
N ARG A 43 -8.08 12.52 -4.69
CA ARG A 43 -6.64 12.66 -4.85
C ARG A 43 -5.96 11.35 -5.26
N PHE A 44 -6.37 10.22 -4.72
CA PHE A 44 -5.80 8.92 -5.05
C PHE A 44 -6.82 8.04 -5.78
N ILE A 45 -6.39 7.45 -6.90
CA ILE A 45 -7.15 6.37 -7.55
C ILE A 45 -6.80 5.07 -6.85
N GLY A 46 -7.76 4.44 -6.17
CA GLY A 46 -7.53 3.22 -5.41
C GLY A 46 -7.63 1.95 -6.25
N CYS A 47 -6.76 0.98 -5.96
CA CYS A 47 -6.85 -0.38 -6.47
C CYS A 47 -6.58 -1.40 -5.37
N LEU A 48 -7.01 -2.64 -5.60
CA LEU A 48 -6.63 -3.77 -4.76
C LEU A 48 -5.28 -4.30 -5.24
N SER A 49 -4.30 -4.36 -4.35
CA SER A 49 -2.96 -4.87 -4.62
C SER A 49 -2.75 -6.21 -3.93
N LEU A 50 -2.15 -7.14 -4.66
CA LEU A 50 -1.82 -8.50 -4.23
C LEU A 50 -0.31 -8.70 -4.32
N ARG A 51 0.30 -9.11 -3.21
CA ARG A 51 1.72 -9.46 -3.17
C ARG A 51 1.97 -10.65 -2.27
N ARG A 52 2.87 -11.52 -2.70
CA ARG A 52 3.32 -12.64 -1.88
C ARG A 52 4.45 -12.20 -0.97
N VAL A 53 4.31 -12.50 0.31
CA VAL A 53 5.30 -12.24 1.35
C VAL A 53 5.93 -13.56 1.74
N ARG A 54 7.27 -13.60 1.71
CA ARG A 54 8.07 -14.78 2.08
C ARG A 54 8.82 -14.53 3.38
N PRO A 55 8.17 -14.70 4.54
CA PRO A 55 8.81 -14.43 5.83
C PRO A 55 9.91 -15.46 6.15
N SER A 56 11.16 -15.02 6.28
CA SER A 56 12.30 -15.88 6.59
C SER A 56 12.56 -16.09 8.09
N HIS A 57 12.05 -15.20 8.95
CA HIS A 57 12.28 -15.20 10.40
C HIS A 57 11.00 -15.59 11.18
N PRO A 58 11.07 -16.27 12.35
CA PRO A 58 9.88 -16.62 13.14
C PRO A 58 8.96 -15.43 13.47
N GLU A 59 9.52 -14.32 13.95
CA GLU A 59 8.74 -13.09 14.19
C GLU A 59 8.14 -12.50 12.90
N ALA A 60 8.85 -12.62 11.77
CA ALA A 60 8.32 -12.19 10.48
C ALA A 60 7.15 -13.07 10.03
N ARG A 61 7.19 -14.38 10.31
CA ARG A 61 6.06 -15.29 10.02
C ARG A 61 4.84 -14.95 10.85
N LYS A 62 5.03 -14.72 12.16
CA LYS A 62 3.95 -14.29 13.06
C LYS A 62 3.32 -12.98 12.59
N LEU A 63 4.16 -12.00 12.24
CA LEU A 63 3.71 -10.71 11.72
C LEU A 63 2.98 -10.84 10.39
N ALA A 64 3.52 -11.61 9.44
CA ALA A 64 2.88 -11.84 8.14
C ALA A 64 1.54 -12.58 8.26
N ALA A 65 1.42 -13.53 9.20
CA ALA A 65 0.16 -14.21 9.48
C ALA A 65 -0.87 -13.30 10.16
N MET A 66 -0.41 -12.35 10.99
CA MET A 66 -1.28 -11.34 11.59
C MET A 66 -1.85 -10.39 10.53
N LEU A 67 -0.99 -9.82 9.68
CA LEU A 67 -1.33 -8.78 8.71
C LEU A 67 -1.92 -9.32 7.40
N GLY A 68 -1.56 -10.55 7.01
CA GLY A 68 -1.94 -11.16 5.73
C GLY A 68 -2.67 -12.48 5.87
N HIS A 69 -2.76 -13.22 4.76
CA HIS A 69 -3.43 -14.52 4.70
C HIS A 69 -2.40 -15.62 4.40
N VAL A 70 -2.30 -16.63 5.27
CA VAL A 70 -1.38 -17.74 5.05
C VAL A 70 -1.84 -18.53 3.82
N LEU A 71 -0.91 -18.76 2.89
CA LEU A 71 -1.13 -19.51 1.66
C LEU A 71 -0.72 -20.98 1.82
N PRO A 72 -1.27 -21.89 0.99
CA PRO A 72 -0.70 -23.21 0.80
C PRO A 72 0.80 -23.10 0.45
N GLY A 73 1.66 -23.78 1.21
CA GLY A 73 3.12 -23.72 1.03
C GLY A 73 3.85 -22.76 1.99
N GLY A 74 3.14 -22.06 2.89
CA GLY A 74 3.75 -21.31 4.01
C GLY A 74 4.10 -19.85 3.73
N ASP A 75 3.98 -19.40 2.47
CA ASP A 75 3.99 -17.97 2.14
C ASP A 75 2.75 -17.25 2.71
N SER A 76 2.76 -15.92 2.74
CA SER A 76 1.57 -15.12 3.08
C SER A 76 1.16 -14.23 1.91
N LEU A 77 -0.13 -14.04 1.70
CA LEU A 77 -0.68 -13.08 0.77
C LEU A 77 -0.97 -11.77 1.51
N MET A 78 -0.35 -10.70 1.04
CA MET A 78 -0.70 -9.33 1.37
C MET A 78 -1.80 -8.88 0.40
N LEU A 79 -2.96 -8.55 0.97
CA LEU A 79 -4.00 -7.78 0.31
C LEU A 79 -3.92 -6.36 0.87
N ALA A 80 -3.76 -5.36 0.02
CA ALA A 80 -3.70 -3.97 0.45
C ALA A 80 -4.36 -3.06 -0.57
N ILE A 81 -4.84 -1.91 -0.12
CA ILE A 81 -5.30 -0.84 -1.00
C ILE A 81 -4.08 -0.02 -1.39
N GLN A 82 -3.88 0.18 -2.69
CA GLN A 82 -2.77 0.93 -3.24
C GLN A 82 -3.32 2.07 -4.11
N GLY A 83 -2.71 3.25 -4.00
CA GLY A 83 -2.96 4.30 -4.97
C GLY A 83 -2.25 4.01 -6.29
N VAL A 84 -2.94 4.24 -7.42
CA VAL A 84 -2.39 4.09 -8.76
C VAL A 84 -1.84 5.41 -9.24
N ASP A 85 -0.70 5.36 -9.93
CA ASP A 85 -0.12 6.51 -10.59
C ASP A 85 0.44 6.16 -11.98
N TYR A 86 0.73 7.20 -12.76
CA TYR A 86 1.34 7.06 -14.07
C TYR A 86 2.87 7.03 -13.97
N PRO A 87 3.55 6.08 -14.64
CA PRO A 87 5.01 6.01 -14.65
C PRO A 87 5.68 7.28 -15.15
N SER A 88 5.05 8.01 -16.09
CA SER A 88 5.59 9.26 -16.63
C SER A 88 5.61 10.42 -15.64
N LEU A 89 4.83 10.35 -14.56
CA LEU A 89 4.77 11.38 -13.53
C LEU A 89 5.85 11.16 -12.46
N ALA A 90 6.05 9.90 -12.04
CA ALA A 90 7.02 9.49 -11.02
C ALA A 90 6.96 10.35 -9.72
N ALA A 91 5.77 10.81 -9.35
CA ALA A 91 5.55 11.76 -8.27
C ALA A 91 4.19 11.52 -7.62
N CYS A 92 4.14 11.51 -6.28
CA CYS A 92 2.89 11.32 -5.55
C CYS A 92 1.86 12.42 -5.89
N PRO A 93 0.58 12.08 -6.11
CA PRO A 93 -0.48 13.05 -6.41
C PRO A 93 -0.76 14.08 -5.30
N ALA A 94 -0.16 13.91 -4.12
CA ALA A 94 -0.26 14.83 -3.01
C ALA A 94 0.83 15.91 -2.98
N LEU A 95 1.81 15.85 -3.89
CA LEU A 95 2.84 16.88 -3.98
C LEU A 95 2.27 18.15 -4.59
N GLY A 96 2.61 19.29 -3.98
CA GLY A 96 2.36 20.61 -4.54
C GLY A 96 3.36 20.95 -5.65
N ASN A 97 3.15 22.09 -6.29
CA ASN A 97 4.07 22.60 -7.32
C ASN A 97 5.46 22.93 -6.76
N ASP A 98 5.56 23.12 -5.44
CA ASP A 98 6.80 23.31 -4.68
C ASP A 98 7.47 21.99 -4.25
N ASN A 99 6.93 20.84 -4.70
CA ASN A 99 7.31 19.49 -4.27
C ASN A 99 7.11 19.21 -2.77
N LEU A 100 6.34 20.03 -2.05
CA LEU A 100 6.00 19.75 -0.66
C LEU A 100 4.73 18.92 -0.57
N CYS A 101 4.64 18.06 0.45
CA CYS A 101 3.47 17.23 0.67
C CYS A 101 2.30 18.06 1.22
N THR A 102 1.29 18.29 0.38
CA THR A 102 0.11 19.12 0.72
C THR A 102 -0.81 18.48 1.76
N ILE A 103 -0.67 17.18 2.01
CA ILE A 103 -1.46 16.45 3.00
C ILE A 103 -0.62 15.99 4.19
N HIS A 104 0.56 16.57 4.42
CA HIS A 104 1.52 16.05 5.42
C HIS A 104 0.89 15.87 6.81
N ALA A 105 0.03 16.80 7.26
CA ALA A 105 -0.66 16.73 8.56
C ALA A 105 -1.70 15.60 8.63
N THR A 106 -2.31 15.23 7.50
CA THR A 106 -3.37 14.22 7.38
C THR A 106 -2.93 13.03 6.52
N ARG A 107 -1.62 12.79 6.46
CA ARG A 107 -1.01 11.80 5.58
C ARG A 107 -1.46 10.39 5.95
N PRO A 108 -1.54 9.46 4.97
CA PRO A 108 -1.82 8.06 5.27
C PRO A 108 -0.83 7.49 6.31
N THR A 109 -1.30 6.55 7.11
CA THR A 109 -0.52 5.82 8.12
C THR A 109 0.75 5.24 7.54
N THR A 110 0.72 4.71 6.31
CA THR A 110 1.94 4.21 5.64
C THR A 110 3.00 5.30 5.47
N CYS A 111 2.60 6.53 5.15
CA CYS A 111 3.52 7.67 5.03
C CYS A 111 4.02 8.13 6.41
N ALA A 112 3.21 7.98 7.45
CA ALA A 112 3.61 8.32 8.82
C ALA A 112 4.68 7.38 9.39
N VAL A 113 4.75 6.12 8.93
CA VAL A 113 5.76 5.16 9.42
C VAL A 113 7.09 5.25 8.65
N VAL A 114 7.15 5.94 7.50
CA VAL A 114 8.39 6.07 6.72
C VAL A 114 9.49 6.71 7.59
N PRO A 115 10.68 6.09 7.69
CA PRO A 115 11.25 5.10 6.79
C PRO A 115 11.19 3.64 7.29
N LEU A 116 10.35 3.32 8.28
CA LEU A 116 10.13 1.94 8.73
C LEU A 116 9.25 1.15 7.74
N ASP A 117 9.19 -0.17 7.94
CA ASP A 117 8.32 -1.09 7.20
C ASP A 117 7.38 -1.85 8.15
N ALA A 118 6.07 -1.72 7.95
CA ALA A 118 5.05 -2.37 8.77
C ALA A 118 5.12 -3.91 8.73
N TRP A 119 5.60 -4.48 7.62
CA TRP A 119 5.70 -5.93 7.40
C TRP A 119 7.03 -6.53 7.87
N THR A 120 7.94 -5.71 8.39
CA THR A 120 9.22 -6.16 8.94
C THR A 120 9.20 -6.08 10.47
N PRO A 121 9.61 -7.12 11.21
CA PRO A 121 9.74 -7.06 12.67
C PRO A 121 10.67 -5.94 13.13
N ASP A 122 10.42 -5.42 14.35
CA ASP A 122 11.18 -4.27 14.91
C ASP A 122 12.68 -4.55 14.95
N ALA A 123 13.03 -5.78 15.37
CA ALA A 123 14.39 -6.34 15.37
C ALA A 123 15.15 -6.15 14.05
N LEU A 124 14.43 -6.13 12.92
CA LEU A 124 14.99 -6.12 11.57
C LEU A 124 14.85 -4.75 10.87
N GLN A 125 14.34 -3.72 11.57
CA GLN A 125 14.17 -2.40 10.97
C GLN A 125 15.51 -1.75 10.59
N SER A 126 16.60 -2.02 11.32
CA SER A 126 17.94 -1.53 10.95
C SER A 126 18.37 -2.01 9.56
N ALA A 127 18.02 -3.23 9.16
CA ALA A 127 18.28 -3.75 7.82
C ALA A 127 17.43 -3.02 6.76
N VAL A 128 16.18 -2.70 7.08
CA VAL A 128 15.30 -1.88 6.21
C VAL A 128 15.89 -0.49 6.00
N LEU A 129 16.36 0.15 7.07
CA LEU A 129 16.96 1.49 7.01
C LEU A 129 18.25 1.49 6.21
N ALA A 130 19.12 0.50 6.41
CA ALA A 130 20.33 0.32 5.63
C ALA A 130 20.03 0.17 4.12
N SER A 131 19.03 -0.66 3.79
CA SER A 131 18.60 -0.86 2.40
C SER A 131 18.00 0.41 1.80
N ARG A 132 17.08 1.08 2.50
CA ARG A 132 16.41 2.30 2.02
C ARG A 132 17.41 3.43 1.81
N ARG A 133 18.34 3.67 2.74
CA ARG A 133 19.38 4.69 2.61
C ARG A 133 20.15 4.58 1.29
N ASN A 134 20.42 3.35 0.84
CA ASN A 134 21.19 3.09 -0.38
C ASN A 134 20.29 2.88 -1.62
N GLY A 135 18.96 2.95 -1.46
CA GLY A 135 17.99 2.69 -2.52
C GLY A 135 17.65 3.94 -3.32
N ALA A 136 17.42 3.78 -4.63
CA ALA A 136 17.16 4.88 -5.57
C ALA A 136 16.04 5.84 -5.12
N ALA A 137 15.02 5.34 -4.43
CA ALA A 137 13.91 6.15 -3.91
C ALA A 137 14.29 7.13 -2.78
N TYR A 138 15.48 6.97 -2.18
CA TYR A 138 15.96 7.82 -1.07
C TYR A 138 17.29 8.50 -1.37
N ILE A 139 17.93 8.20 -2.51
CA ILE A 139 19.17 8.87 -2.93
C ILE A 139 18.91 10.38 -3.02
N GLY A 140 19.74 11.16 -2.34
CA GLY A 140 19.64 12.62 -2.30
C GLY A 140 18.51 13.18 -1.44
N ALA A 141 17.72 12.34 -0.76
CA ALA A 141 16.76 12.78 0.25
C ALA A 141 17.43 13.09 1.60
N ASP A 142 18.62 12.52 1.84
CA ASP A 142 19.47 12.65 3.03
C ASP A 142 18.81 12.37 4.39
N CYS A 143 17.56 11.90 4.38
CA CYS A 143 16.69 11.75 5.54
C CYS A 143 17.06 10.59 6.47
N ILE A 144 17.87 9.62 6.04
CA ILE A 144 18.29 8.45 6.84
C ILE A 144 19.81 8.53 7.05
N SER A 145 20.25 8.56 8.31
CA SER A 145 21.67 8.52 8.68
C SER A 145 21.98 7.28 9.50
N GLU A 146 23.09 6.61 9.18
CA GLU A 146 23.70 5.64 10.10
C GLU A 146 24.38 6.43 11.22
N GLY A 147 24.20 5.99 12.47
CA GLY A 147 24.58 6.75 13.67
C GLY A 147 23.66 7.94 13.97
N MET A 148 24.13 8.79 14.88
CA MET A 148 23.46 10.04 15.26
C MET A 148 23.89 11.18 14.34
N ARG A 149 22.94 12.04 13.99
CA ARG A 149 23.17 13.26 13.20
C ARG A 149 22.42 14.43 13.82
N ASP A 150 23.04 15.60 13.86
CA ASP A 150 22.41 16.81 14.38
C ASP A 150 21.14 17.15 13.61
N GLY A 151 20.07 17.48 14.35
CA GLY A 151 18.73 17.75 13.81
C GLY A 151 17.92 16.50 13.45
N TYR A 152 18.48 15.30 13.63
CA TYR A 152 17.79 14.03 13.36
C TYR A 152 17.38 13.39 14.67
N GLN A 153 16.22 12.74 14.68
CA GLN A 153 15.80 11.95 15.84
C GLN A 153 16.43 10.56 15.74
N GLU A 154 16.85 9.99 16.86
CA GLU A 154 17.20 8.58 16.88
C GLU A 154 15.96 7.74 16.58
N LEU A 155 16.07 6.84 15.60
CA LEU A 155 14.95 6.03 15.13
C LEU A 155 15.09 4.57 15.55
N VAL A 156 16.27 3.98 15.33
CA VAL A 156 16.57 2.59 15.68
C VAL A 156 17.92 2.52 16.36
N ARG A 157 18.02 1.74 17.44
CA ARG A 157 19.26 1.41 18.12
C ARG A 157 19.25 -0.07 18.49
N HIS A 158 20.26 -0.80 18.04
CA HIS A 158 20.44 -2.22 18.34
C HIS A 158 19.19 -3.08 18.08
N GLY A 159 18.52 -2.88 16.93
CA GLY A 159 17.29 -3.60 16.57
C GLY A 159 16.04 -3.18 17.37
N ARG A 160 16.08 -2.08 18.12
CA ARG A 160 14.90 -1.50 18.80
C ARG A 160 14.56 -0.15 18.22
N ILE A 161 13.27 0.10 18.02
CA ILE A 161 12.78 1.43 17.66
C ILE A 161 12.81 2.29 18.91
N THR A 162 13.57 3.39 18.90
CA THR A 162 13.76 4.24 20.08
C THR A 162 12.90 5.50 20.08
N SER A 163 12.49 5.98 18.91
CA SER A 163 11.49 7.06 18.81
C SER A 163 10.10 6.54 19.17
N SER A 164 9.54 7.06 20.26
CA SER A 164 8.18 6.73 20.72
C SER A 164 7.11 7.10 19.69
N ALA A 165 7.28 8.22 18.99
CA ALA A 165 6.38 8.66 17.94
C ALA A 165 6.36 7.65 16.77
N TYR A 166 7.52 7.16 16.35
CA TYR A 166 7.62 6.16 15.28
C TYR A 166 7.16 4.77 15.71
N ALA A 167 7.43 4.37 16.95
CA ALA A 167 6.90 3.13 17.50
C ALA A 167 5.36 3.16 17.53
N ALA A 168 4.76 4.28 17.96
CA ALA A 168 3.32 4.47 17.95
C ALA A 168 2.73 4.46 16.52
N ALA A 169 3.37 5.16 15.57
CA ALA A 169 2.94 5.18 14.18
C ALA A 169 3.00 3.79 13.53
N LEU A 170 4.07 3.02 13.81
CA LEU A 170 4.21 1.65 13.32
C LEU A 170 3.15 0.72 13.90
N ALA A 171 2.90 0.81 15.21
CA ALA A 171 1.85 0.06 15.88
C ALA A 171 0.47 0.41 15.29
N GLN A 172 0.18 1.70 15.09
CA GLN A 172 -1.05 2.17 14.47
C GLN A 172 -1.22 1.60 13.06
N ARG A 173 -0.17 1.62 12.23
CA ARG A 173 -0.24 1.07 10.87
C ARG A 173 -0.53 -0.43 10.87
N ARG A 174 0.17 -1.21 11.72
CA ARG A 174 -0.06 -2.65 11.84
C ARG A 174 -1.46 -2.97 12.36
N ALA A 175 -1.94 -2.19 13.33
CA ALA A 175 -3.31 -2.32 13.84
C ALA A 175 -4.35 -2.01 12.75
N ALA A 176 -4.12 -0.97 11.94
CA ALA A 176 -4.99 -0.62 10.84
C ALA A 176 -5.03 -1.72 9.76
N GLU A 177 -3.90 -2.32 9.40
CA GLU A 177 -3.88 -3.45 8.47
C GLU A 177 -4.55 -4.70 9.03
N ALA A 178 -4.37 -4.99 10.32
CA ALA A 178 -5.09 -6.08 10.97
C ALA A 178 -6.61 -5.83 11.00
N ALA A 179 -7.04 -4.58 11.18
CA ALA A 179 -8.44 -4.17 11.11
C ALA A 179 -9.00 -4.31 9.68
N GLU A 180 -8.30 -3.83 8.65
CA GLU A 180 -8.70 -3.98 7.24
C GLU A 180 -8.83 -5.46 6.85
N LYS A 181 -7.91 -6.30 7.32
CA LYS A 181 -7.99 -7.75 7.15
C LYS A 181 -9.27 -8.33 7.77
N ALA A 182 -9.63 -7.89 8.97
CA ALA A 182 -10.84 -8.34 9.66
C ALA A 182 -12.12 -7.81 8.98
N GLU A 183 -12.13 -6.56 8.56
CA GLU A 183 -13.28 -5.85 7.99
C GLU A 183 -13.63 -6.35 6.59
N TRP A 184 -12.65 -6.43 5.68
CA TRP A 184 -12.90 -6.86 4.30
C TRP A 184 -11.91 -7.90 3.78
N GLY A 185 -10.66 -7.92 4.26
CA GLY A 185 -9.60 -8.77 3.70
C GLY A 185 -9.95 -10.26 3.76
N ASN A 186 -10.51 -10.74 4.86
CA ASN A 186 -10.93 -12.14 5.01
C ASN A 186 -12.03 -12.55 4.03
N ALA A 187 -12.96 -11.66 3.69
CA ALA A 187 -14.01 -11.95 2.72
C ALA A 187 -13.44 -11.93 1.29
N VAL A 188 -12.66 -10.91 0.95
CA VAL A 188 -12.01 -10.80 -0.36
C VAL A 188 -11.04 -11.94 -0.60
N PHE A 189 -10.26 -12.35 0.40
CA PHE A 189 -9.36 -13.50 0.30
C PHE A 189 -10.12 -14.79 -0.05
N ARG A 190 -11.26 -15.04 0.60
CA ARG A 190 -12.10 -16.21 0.30
C ARG A 190 -12.65 -16.19 -1.12
N LEU A 191 -13.01 -15.00 -1.63
CA LEU A 191 -13.46 -14.83 -3.02
C LEU A 191 -12.34 -15.11 -4.01
N LEU A 192 -11.13 -14.57 -3.77
CA LEU A 192 -10.03 -14.64 -4.71
C LEU A 192 -9.27 -15.98 -4.67
N LEU A 193 -9.26 -16.70 -3.55
CA LEU A 193 -8.42 -17.89 -3.39
C LEU A 193 -8.71 -18.97 -4.44
N PRO A 194 -9.96 -19.35 -4.77
CA PRO A 194 -10.24 -20.33 -5.82
C PRO A 194 -9.70 -19.89 -7.19
N GLU A 195 -9.91 -18.63 -7.56
CA GLU A 195 -9.40 -18.06 -8.82
C GLU A 195 -7.87 -18.07 -8.87
N LEU A 196 -7.22 -17.69 -7.77
CA LEU A 196 -5.76 -17.70 -7.65
C LEU A 196 -5.18 -19.11 -7.74
N LEU A 197 -5.90 -20.13 -7.25
CA LEU A 197 -5.49 -21.53 -7.37
C LEU A 197 -5.70 -22.09 -8.78
N ALA A 198 -6.78 -21.68 -9.45
CA ALA A 198 -7.13 -22.13 -10.79
C ALA A 198 -6.35 -21.42 -11.91
N ALA A 199 -5.84 -20.21 -11.66
CA ALA A 199 -5.11 -19.43 -12.64
C ALA A 199 -3.82 -20.14 -13.12
N PRO A 200 -3.39 -19.94 -14.38
CA PRO A 200 -2.10 -20.43 -14.86
C PRO A 200 -0.93 -19.97 -13.99
N GLY A 201 -0.13 -20.92 -13.50
CA GLY A 201 0.96 -20.67 -12.55
C GLY A 201 0.52 -20.45 -11.09
N GLY A 202 -0.79 -20.47 -10.82
CA GLY A 202 -1.40 -20.42 -9.49
C GLY A 202 -0.91 -19.26 -8.62
N ILE A 203 -0.85 -19.53 -7.31
CA ILE A 203 -0.27 -18.62 -6.30
C ILE A 203 1.18 -18.26 -6.61
N ALA A 204 1.95 -19.16 -7.24
CA ALA A 204 3.36 -18.92 -7.54
C ALA A 204 3.56 -17.79 -8.56
N ALA A 205 2.56 -17.50 -9.40
CA ALA A 205 2.55 -16.39 -10.35
C ALA A 205 2.32 -15.02 -9.70
N LEU A 206 2.04 -14.96 -8.38
CA LEU A 206 1.99 -13.70 -7.65
C LEU A 206 3.40 -13.16 -7.40
N PRO A 207 3.61 -11.84 -7.62
CA PRO A 207 4.90 -11.22 -7.41
C PRO A 207 5.30 -11.26 -5.93
N VAL A 208 6.61 -11.44 -5.70
CA VAL A 208 7.23 -11.21 -4.38
C VAL A 208 7.66 -9.74 -4.25
N GLU A 209 8.13 -9.17 -5.36
CA GLU A 209 8.49 -7.76 -5.50
C GLU A 209 7.46 -7.04 -6.37
N GLY A 210 7.02 -5.86 -5.94
CA GLY A 210 5.91 -5.15 -6.57
C GLY A 210 4.55 -5.80 -6.28
N TYR A 211 3.54 -5.47 -7.09
CA TYR A 211 2.16 -5.86 -6.85
C TYR A 211 1.48 -6.29 -8.13
N ARG A 212 0.58 -7.29 -8.03
CA ARG A 212 -0.48 -7.50 -9.00
C ARG A 212 -1.67 -6.64 -8.58
N THR A 213 -2.24 -5.86 -9.49
CA THR A 213 -3.34 -4.95 -9.19
C THR A 213 -4.65 -5.43 -9.80
N LEU A 214 -5.74 -5.22 -9.09
CA LEU A 214 -7.12 -5.46 -9.51
C LEU A 214 -7.95 -4.19 -9.23
N ALA A 215 -9.09 -4.06 -9.90
CA ALA A 215 -10.05 -3.01 -9.56
C ALA A 215 -10.48 -3.16 -8.09
N LEU A 216 -10.82 -2.05 -7.43
CA LEU A 216 -11.24 -2.07 -6.02
C LEU A 216 -12.64 -2.68 -5.81
N ALA A 217 -13.34 -3.06 -6.88
CA ALA A 217 -14.71 -3.55 -6.85
C ALA A 217 -14.96 -4.69 -5.83
N PRO A 218 -14.12 -5.74 -5.68
CA PRO A 218 -14.36 -6.78 -4.67
C PRO A 218 -14.36 -6.27 -3.23
N VAL A 219 -13.49 -5.30 -2.92
CA VAL A 219 -13.42 -4.67 -1.59
C VAL A 219 -14.69 -3.87 -1.33
N LEU A 220 -15.09 -3.04 -2.29
CA LEU A 220 -16.29 -2.21 -2.19
C LEU A 220 -17.57 -3.06 -2.11
N ALA A 221 -17.63 -4.20 -2.80
CA ALA A 221 -18.76 -5.12 -2.72
C ALA A 221 -18.93 -5.71 -1.30
N VAL A 222 -17.82 -6.07 -0.64
CA VAL A 222 -17.83 -6.57 0.74
C VAL A 222 -18.30 -5.48 1.71
N ILE A 223 -17.75 -4.28 1.58
CA ILE A 223 -18.10 -3.16 2.48
C ILE A 223 -19.56 -2.74 2.30
N ALA A 224 -20.01 -2.60 1.05
CA ALA A 224 -21.39 -2.21 0.75
C ALA A 224 -22.45 -3.22 1.23
N ALA A 225 -22.06 -4.47 1.50
CA ALA A 225 -22.95 -5.48 2.06
C ALA A 225 -23.12 -5.37 3.58
N GLY A 226 -22.32 -4.55 4.27
CA GLY A 226 -22.35 -4.42 5.73
C GLY A 226 -23.55 -3.64 6.25
N SER A 227 -23.85 -2.48 5.65
CA SER A 227 -24.97 -1.64 6.05
C SER A 227 -25.44 -0.71 4.92
N GLU A 228 -26.62 -0.11 5.07
CA GLU A 228 -27.10 0.89 4.11
C GLU A 228 -26.20 2.15 4.05
N PRO A 229 -25.73 2.72 5.19
CA PRO A 229 -24.72 3.78 5.17
C PRO A 229 -23.44 3.40 4.40
N ASP A 230 -22.95 2.17 4.56
CA ASP A 230 -21.76 1.70 3.84
C ASP A 230 -22.03 1.58 2.35
N ARG A 231 -23.19 1.05 1.96
CA ARG A 231 -23.62 0.99 0.56
C ARG A 231 -23.65 2.38 -0.08
N LEU A 232 -24.27 3.36 0.59
CA LEU A 232 -24.34 4.74 0.12
C LEU A 232 -22.95 5.37 0.03
N ARG A 233 -22.08 5.11 1.01
CA ARG A 233 -20.68 5.58 0.99
C ARG A 233 -19.90 4.98 -0.18
N CYS A 234 -20.06 3.68 -0.47
CA CYS A 234 -19.44 3.02 -1.61
C CYS A 234 -19.92 3.60 -2.94
N LEU A 235 -21.22 3.88 -3.09
CA LEU A 235 -21.77 4.51 -4.30
C LEU A 235 -21.17 5.90 -4.53
N ALA A 236 -21.16 6.76 -3.50
CA ALA A 236 -20.56 8.09 -3.59
C ALA A 236 -19.06 8.03 -3.92
N PHE A 237 -18.35 7.07 -3.35
CA PHE A 237 -16.95 6.83 -3.64
C PHE A 237 -16.71 6.36 -5.08
N ILE A 238 -17.54 5.44 -5.60
CA ILE A 238 -17.46 4.98 -7.00
C ILE A 238 -17.61 6.15 -7.96
N ASP A 239 -18.59 7.03 -7.73
CA ASP A 239 -18.80 8.20 -8.57
C ASP A 239 -17.57 9.14 -8.56
N ALA A 240 -16.97 9.38 -7.38
CA ALA A 240 -15.75 10.18 -7.24
C ALA A 240 -14.55 9.54 -7.96
N GLN A 241 -14.35 8.22 -7.82
CA GLN A 241 -13.26 7.51 -8.46
C GLN A 241 -13.42 7.45 -9.99
N ALA A 242 -14.62 7.24 -10.50
CA ALA A 242 -14.88 7.27 -11.94
C ALA A 242 -14.55 8.66 -12.52
N ALA A 243 -14.95 9.73 -11.83
CA ALA A 243 -14.60 11.09 -12.23
C ALA A 243 -13.08 11.33 -12.20
N LEU A 244 -12.39 10.88 -11.15
CA LEU A 244 -10.93 11.01 -11.03
C LEU A 244 -10.19 10.23 -12.11
N ILE A 245 -10.60 8.98 -12.37
CA ILE A 245 -10.05 8.14 -13.43
C ILE A 245 -10.19 8.83 -14.79
N ARG A 246 -11.38 9.33 -15.13
CA ARG A 246 -11.60 10.04 -16.40
C ARG A 246 -10.66 11.23 -16.57
N ARG A 247 -10.49 12.05 -15.52
CA ARG A 247 -9.56 13.19 -15.54
C ARG A 247 -8.11 12.74 -15.78
N HIS A 248 -7.67 11.70 -15.07
CA HIS A 248 -6.32 11.15 -15.19
C HIS A 248 -6.05 10.53 -16.57
N VAL A 249 -7.01 9.79 -17.11
CA VAL A 249 -6.94 9.20 -18.46
C VAL A 249 -6.89 10.30 -19.52
N ALA A 250 -7.72 11.34 -19.42
CA ALA A 250 -7.69 12.47 -20.34
C ALA A 250 -6.33 13.18 -20.32
N ALA A 251 -5.78 13.42 -19.12
CA ALA A 251 -4.45 14.02 -18.97
C ALA A 251 -3.34 13.13 -19.57
N ALA A 252 -3.39 11.80 -19.37
CA ALA A 252 -2.41 10.87 -19.94
C ALA A 252 -2.45 10.85 -21.48
N ILE A 253 -3.65 10.87 -22.07
CA ILE A 253 -3.82 10.97 -23.52
C ILE A 253 -3.21 12.27 -24.04
N ALA A 254 -3.42 13.40 -23.35
CA ALA A 254 -2.83 14.68 -23.71
C ALA A 254 -1.29 14.68 -23.62
N ARG A 255 -0.71 14.02 -22.60
CA ARG A 255 0.75 13.88 -22.44
C ARG A 255 1.41 13.05 -23.53
N LYS A 256 0.68 12.13 -24.17
CA LYS A 256 1.17 11.24 -25.26
C LYS A 256 2.42 10.43 -24.91
N GLN A 257 2.60 10.07 -23.64
CA GLN A 257 3.75 9.28 -23.20
C GLN A 257 3.52 7.78 -23.44
N PRO A 258 4.40 7.07 -24.19
CA PRO A 258 4.23 5.64 -24.43
C PRO A 258 4.18 4.80 -23.15
N ALA A 259 4.91 5.22 -22.11
CA ALA A 259 4.94 4.56 -20.80
C ALA A 259 3.57 4.55 -20.09
N ASP A 260 2.65 5.43 -20.46
CA ASP A 260 1.33 5.56 -19.82
C ASP A 260 0.27 4.61 -20.41
N ARG A 261 0.55 3.93 -21.53
CA ARG A 261 -0.45 3.13 -22.25
C ARG A 261 -1.05 2.02 -21.40
N THR A 262 -0.21 1.24 -20.72
CA THR A 262 -0.65 0.11 -19.88
C THR A 262 -1.52 0.58 -18.72
N VAL A 263 -1.09 1.64 -18.01
CA VAL A 263 -1.87 2.21 -16.90
C VAL A 263 -3.18 2.82 -17.40
N THR A 264 -3.18 3.45 -18.58
CA THR A 264 -4.41 4.00 -19.17
C THR A 264 -5.44 2.91 -19.48
N ALA A 265 -5.01 1.78 -20.06
CA ALA A 265 -5.89 0.65 -20.33
C ALA A 265 -6.42 0.04 -19.02
N MET A 266 -5.55 -0.14 -18.03
CA MET A 266 -5.92 -0.63 -16.70
C MET A 266 -6.95 0.27 -16.02
N LEU A 267 -6.75 1.59 -16.01
CA LEU A 267 -7.66 2.55 -15.39
C LEU A 267 -9.05 2.55 -16.05
N ARG A 268 -9.14 2.41 -17.38
CA ARG A 268 -10.42 2.22 -18.08
C ARG A 268 -11.12 0.93 -17.65
N GLY A 269 -10.36 -0.15 -17.47
CA GLY A 269 -10.88 -1.40 -16.92
C GLY A 269 -11.39 -1.25 -15.48
N PHE A 270 -10.68 -0.48 -14.65
CA PHE A 270 -11.11 -0.18 -13.28
C PHE A 270 -12.40 0.63 -13.27
N GLU A 271 -12.52 1.66 -14.11
CA GLU A 271 -13.74 2.44 -14.26
C GLU A 271 -14.94 1.54 -14.63
N ALA A 272 -14.78 0.69 -15.65
CA ALA A 272 -15.85 -0.23 -16.08
C ALA A 272 -16.28 -1.17 -14.94
N ALA A 273 -15.33 -1.73 -14.19
CA ALA A 273 -15.62 -2.60 -13.05
C ALA A 273 -16.36 -1.86 -11.92
N LEU A 274 -15.96 -0.63 -11.62
CA LEU A 274 -16.60 0.20 -10.60
C LEU A 274 -18.05 0.57 -11.01
N LEU A 275 -18.27 0.98 -12.26
CA LEU A 275 -19.60 1.32 -12.76
C LEU A 275 -20.53 0.10 -12.80
N SER A 276 -20.01 -1.08 -13.17
CA SER A 276 -20.76 -2.34 -13.09
C SER A 276 -21.16 -2.69 -11.66
N LEU A 277 -20.28 -2.47 -10.68
CA LEU A 277 -20.64 -2.63 -9.27
C LEU A 277 -21.71 -1.62 -8.84
N ALA A 278 -21.57 -0.35 -9.20
CA ALA A 278 -22.54 0.68 -8.83
C ALA A 278 -23.96 0.38 -9.35
N ALA A 279 -24.09 -0.15 -10.57
CA ALA A 279 -25.38 -0.60 -11.09
C ALA A 279 -26.01 -1.67 -10.18
N ARG A 280 -25.27 -2.73 -9.85
CA ARG A 280 -25.75 -3.81 -8.97
C ARG A 280 -26.13 -3.33 -7.57
N LEU A 281 -25.35 -2.40 -6.99
CA LEU A 281 -25.64 -1.83 -5.68
C LEU A 281 -26.91 -0.97 -5.65
N ARG A 282 -27.22 -0.28 -6.76
CA ARG A 282 -28.46 0.52 -6.91
C ARG A 282 -29.68 -0.37 -7.09
N ASP A 283 -29.54 -1.47 -7.82
CA ASP A 283 -30.64 -2.41 -8.10
C ASP A 283 -31.00 -3.29 -6.89
N GLY A 284 -30.28 -3.17 -5.77
CA GLY A 284 -30.50 -3.98 -4.57
C GLY A 284 -30.20 -5.46 -4.77
N GLN A 285 -29.56 -5.82 -5.89
CA GLN A 285 -29.15 -7.19 -6.15
C GLN A 285 -28.01 -7.55 -5.20
N ALA A 286 -28.13 -8.71 -4.55
CA ALA A 286 -26.98 -9.30 -3.88
C ALA A 286 -25.84 -9.39 -4.90
N VAL A 287 -24.67 -8.83 -4.57
CA VAL A 287 -23.52 -8.82 -5.46
C VAL A 287 -22.96 -10.25 -5.54
N THR A 288 -23.55 -11.09 -6.38
CA THR A 288 -22.86 -12.25 -6.94
C THR A 288 -21.91 -11.70 -8.00
N MET A 289 -20.63 -11.59 -7.65
CA MET A 289 -19.60 -11.44 -8.69
C MET A 289 -19.52 -12.78 -9.41
N ALA A 290 -19.97 -12.79 -10.67
CA ALA A 290 -19.85 -13.95 -11.53
C ALA A 290 -18.36 -14.34 -11.62
N THR A 291 -18.13 -15.63 -11.34
CA THR A 291 -16.87 -16.38 -11.50
C THR A 291 -16.35 -16.32 -12.92
#